data_AF-A0A923R0P2-F1
#
_entry.id   AF-A0A923R0P2-F1
#
_cell.length_a   1.000
_cell.length_b   1.000
_cell.length_c   1.000
_cell.angle_alpha   90.00
_cell.angle_beta   90.00
_cell.angle_gamma   90.00
#
_symmetry.space_group_name_H-M   'P 1'
#
loop_
_entity.id
_entity.type
_entity.pdbx_description
1 polymer ?
#
loop_
_entity_poly.entity_id
_entity_poly.type
_entity_poly.pdbx_seq_one_letter_code
_entity_poly.pdbx_strand_id
1 'polypeptide(L)'
;MKKKILYFTTAIMLATAVSCKKSLELNPRASLSPEVVGAADAPKLLNGIYDALQSGNTSFYYLSYATEDLSADNLVYRATFFQHGEVNNNAILVNNVLVSRYFNGPYVVIQRANDLIEILNTNTSIPDNVKKPLLTQAYFLRAYGYYRLVTLFGPVPIVN
;
A
#
# COMPACT_ATOMS: atom_id res chain seq x y z
N MET A 1 40.52 33.84 -42.89
CA MET A 1 40.66 32.89 -41.75
C MET A 1 39.62 33.11 -40.66
N LYS A 2 39.38 34.34 -40.17
CA LYS A 2 38.37 34.65 -39.13
C LYS A 2 36.94 34.17 -39.44
N LYS A 3 36.46 34.28 -40.69
CA LYS A 3 35.13 33.80 -41.10
C LYS A 3 35.00 32.26 -41.03
N LYS A 4 36.06 31.52 -41.35
CA LYS A 4 36.07 30.05 -41.28
C LYS A 4 36.04 29.56 -39.82
N ILE A 5 36.73 30.26 -38.93
CA ILE A 5 36.70 30.00 -37.48
C ILE A 5 35.29 30.26 -36.93
N LEU A 6 34.65 31.37 -37.33
CA LEU A 6 33.27 31.69 -36.92
C LEU A 6 32.27 30.62 -37.36
N TYR A 7 32.32 30.17 -38.62
CA TYR A 7 31.43 29.08 -39.08
C TYR A 7 31.68 27.76 -38.33
N PHE A 8 32.92 27.46 -37.98
CA PHE A 8 33.27 26.25 -37.23
C PHE A 8 32.76 26.31 -35.78
N THR A 9 32.88 27.46 -35.11
CA THR A 9 32.36 27.66 -33.76
C THR A 9 30.83 27.63 -33.71
N THR A 10 30.16 28.17 -34.72
CA THR A 10 28.68 28.14 -34.79
C THR A 10 28.16 26.72 -35.06
N ALA A 11 28.86 25.93 -35.88
CA ALA A 11 28.52 24.53 -36.14
C ALA A 11 28.66 23.65 -34.88
N ILE A 12 29.72 23.87 -34.08
CA ILE A 12 29.91 23.17 -32.80
C ILE A 12 28.82 23.55 -31.79
N MET A 13 28.43 24.82 -31.74
CA MET A 13 27.34 25.29 -30.85
C MET A 13 25.96 24.76 -31.27
N LEU A 14 25.72 24.52 -32.57
CA LEU A 14 24.50 23.85 -33.04
C LEU A 14 24.51 22.34 -32.76
N ALA A 15 25.68 21.69 -32.79
CA ALA A 15 25.81 20.25 -32.52
C ALA A 15 25.53 19.91 -31.05
N THR A 16 25.82 20.82 -30.10
CA THR A 16 25.51 20.62 -28.67
C THR A 16 24.05 20.89 -28.32
N ALA A 17 23.25 21.45 -29.23
CA ALA A 17 21.82 21.68 -29.03
C ALA A 17 20.95 20.43 -29.22
N VAL A 18 21.51 19.34 -29.78
CA VAL A 18 20.81 18.06 -29.95
C VAL A 18 20.96 17.23 -28.67
N SER A 19 20.24 17.64 -27.62
CA SER A 19 20.13 16.85 -26.39
C SER A 19 19.22 15.63 -26.62
N CYS A 20 19.72 14.43 -26.28
CA CYS A 20 18.96 13.18 -26.32
C CYS A 20 17.83 13.19 -25.28
N LYS A 21 16.66 13.75 -25.63
CA LYS A 21 15.48 13.80 -24.74
C LYS A 21 14.86 12.43 -24.41
N LYS A 22 15.18 11.37 -25.17
CA LYS A 22 14.48 10.07 -25.09
C LYS A 22 15.09 9.02 -24.14
N SER A 23 16.22 9.31 -23.48
CA SER A 23 16.97 8.29 -22.72
C SER A 23 16.56 8.17 -21.24
N LEU A 24 15.65 9.02 -20.74
CA LEU A 24 15.33 9.10 -19.32
C LEU A 24 13.83 8.93 -19.01
N GLU A 25 13.09 8.23 -19.87
CA GLU A 25 11.76 7.73 -19.52
C GLU A 25 11.86 6.27 -19.11
N LEU A 26 12.29 6.05 -17.87
CA LEU A 26 12.29 4.72 -17.27
C LEU A 26 10.92 4.45 -16.68
N ASN A 27 10.11 3.66 -17.38
CA ASN A 27 8.89 3.12 -16.78
C ASN A 27 9.26 2.05 -15.74
N PRO A 28 8.82 2.17 -14.48
CA PRO A 28 9.07 1.16 -13.47
C PRO A 28 8.45 -0.18 -13.91
N ARG A 29 9.26 -1.25 -13.93
CA ARG A 29 8.82 -2.58 -14.40
C ARG A 29 7.90 -3.30 -13.42
N ALA A 30 7.88 -2.86 -12.17
CA ALA A 30 7.20 -3.53 -11.06
C ALA A 30 6.03 -2.71 -10.48
N SER A 31 5.68 -1.56 -11.06
CA SER A 31 4.52 -0.77 -10.64
C SER A 31 3.67 -0.40 -11.84
N LEU A 32 2.37 -0.41 -11.65
CA LEU A 32 1.39 0.06 -12.63
C LEU A 32 0.96 1.46 -12.23
N SER A 33 0.98 2.40 -13.16
CA SER A 33 0.33 3.68 -12.95
C SER A 33 -1.19 3.50 -13.10
N PRO A 34 -2.02 4.28 -12.37
CA PRO A 34 -3.48 4.18 -12.44
C PRO A 34 -4.05 4.18 -13.86
N GLU A 35 -3.43 4.92 -14.77
CA GLU A 35 -3.88 5.13 -16.16
C GLU A 35 -3.73 3.87 -17.02
N VAL A 36 -2.83 2.96 -16.64
CA VAL A 36 -2.51 1.74 -17.41
C VAL A 36 -3.33 0.55 -16.93
N VAL A 37 -4.04 0.66 -15.80
CA VAL A 37 -4.81 -0.45 -15.23
C VAL A 37 -5.99 -0.80 -16.15
N GLY A 38 -5.92 -1.97 -16.77
CA GLY A 38 -7.02 -2.51 -17.58
C GLY A 38 -7.97 -3.39 -16.76
N ALA A 39 -9.04 -3.85 -17.42
CA ALA A 39 -10.01 -4.78 -16.82
C ALA A 39 -9.35 -6.11 -16.37
N ALA A 40 -8.29 -6.56 -17.04
CA ALA A 40 -7.55 -7.77 -16.68
C ALA A 40 -6.63 -7.58 -15.46
N ASP A 41 -6.29 -6.34 -15.11
CA ASP A 41 -5.38 -6.03 -14.00
C ASP A 41 -6.12 -5.66 -12.72
N ALA A 42 -7.32 -5.09 -12.83
CA ALA A 42 -8.13 -4.69 -11.68
C ALA A 42 -8.35 -5.82 -10.63
N PRO A 43 -8.60 -7.10 -11.01
CA PRO A 43 -8.67 -8.19 -10.04
C PRO A 43 -7.34 -8.45 -9.31
N LYS A 44 -6.20 -8.18 -9.94
CA LYS A 44 -4.88 -8.36 -9.31
C LYS A 44 -4.63 -7.31 -8.22
N LEU A 45 -5.14 -6.09 -8.42
CA LEU A 45 -5.10 -5.05 -7.39
C LEU A 45 -5.93 -5.45 -6.16
N LEU A 46 -7.11 -6.05 -6.36
CA LEU A 46 -7.90 -6.62 -5.27
C LEU A 46 -7.14 -7.73 -4.54
N ASN A 47 -6.46 -8.62 -5.27
CA ASN A 47 -5.57 -9.62 -4.66
C ASN A 47 -4.46 -8.97 -3.83
N GLY A 48 -3.96 -7.80 -4.24
CA GLY A 48 -3.04 -6.99 -3.45
C GLY A 48 -3.63 -6.54 -2.12
N ILE A 49 -4.93 -6.23 -2.05
CA ILE A 49 -5.59 -5.90 -0.78
C ILE A 49 -5.65 -7.15 0.12
N TYR A 50 -6.06 -8.30 -0.43
CA TYR A 50 -6.07 -9.57 0.31
C TYR A 50 -4.68 -10.02 0.76
N ASP A 51 -3.65 -9.76 -0.05
CA ASP A 51 -2.26 -9.99 0.32
C ASP A 51 -1.84 -9.16 1.55
N ALA A 52 -2.20 -7.87 1.58
CA ALA A 52 -1.97 -7.04 2.76
C ALA A 52 -2.74 -7.56 3.99
N LEU A 53 -3.94 -8.09 3.79
CA LEU A 53 -4.75 -8.67 4.84
C LEU A 53 -4.11 -9.94 5.42
N GLN A 54 -3.58 -10.85 4.59
CA GLN A 54 -2.99 -12.11 5.09
C GLN A 54 -1.53 -11.96 5.56
N SER A 55 -0.81 -10.91 5.15
CA SER A 55 0.65 -10.78 5.32
C SER A 55 1.12 -10.94 6.77
N GLY A 56 1.96 -11.92 7.06
CA GLY A 56 2.50 -12.15 8.41
C GLY A 56 3.44 -11.05 8.94
N ASN A 57 4.08 -10.29 8.04
CA ASN A 57 5.13 -9.33 8.39
C ASN A 57 4.60 -7.93 8.72
N THR A 58 3.49 -7.54 8.10
CA THR A 58 2.93 -6.18 8.19
C THR A 58 1.49 -6.17 8.66
N SER A 59 0.81 -7.30 8.71
CA SER A 59 -0.60 -7.31 9.05
C SER A 59 -0.83 -7.37 10.55
N PHE A 60 -1.90 -6.69 10.92
CA PHE A 60 -2.73 -6.94 12.07
C PHE A 60 -2.89 -8.43 12.41
N TYR A 61 -3.05 -9.29 11.40
CA TYR A 61 -3.60 -10.64 11.56
C TYR A 61 -2.59 -11.70 11.98
N TYR A 62 -1.28 -11.43 11.88
CA TYR A 62 -0.26 -12.37 12.32
C TYR A 62 -0.36 -12.63 13.82
N LEU A 63 -0.86 -13.83 14.17
CA LEU A 63 -1.13 -14.24 15.55
C LEU A 63 -2.06 -13.27 16.31
N SER A 64 -2.92 -12.54 15.57
CA SER A 64 -3.89 -11.62 16.18
C SER A 64 -4.75 -12.31 17.22
N TYR A 65 -5.33 -13.45 16.83
CA TYR A 65 -6.13 -14.31 17.69
C TYR A 65 -5.41 -14.64 19.01
N ALA A 66 -4.11 -14.97 18.94
CA ALA A 66 -3.35 -15.34 20.14
C ALA A 66 -3.15 -14.13 21.06
N THR A 67 -2.79 -12.97 20.52
CA THR A 67 -2.65 -11.74 21.33
C THR A 67 -3.97 -11.30 21.95
N GLU A 68 -5.05 -11.32 21.18
CA GLU A 68 -6.38 -10.91 21.63
C GLU A 68 -6.90 -11.87 22.70
N ASP A 69 -6.72 -13.18 22.53
CA ASP A 69 -7.07 -14.17 23.55
C ASP A 69 -6.19 -14.07 24.79
N LEU A 70 -4.90 -13.73 24.65
CA LEU A 70 -4.02 -13.43 25.80
C LEU A 70 -4.49 -12.19 26.57
N SER A 71 -5.08 -11.19 25.89
CA SER A 71 -5.65 -10.01 26.54
C SER A 71 -7.00 -10.28 27.21
N ALA A 72 -7.66 -11.38 26.85
CA ALA A 72 -8.95 -11.80 27.36
C ALA A 72 -8.84 -12.94 28.40
N ASP A 73 -7.63 -13.26 28.88
CA ASP A 73 -7.35 -14.37 29.80
C ASP A 73 -7.74 -15.78 29.28
N ASN A 74 -7.96 -15.92 27.97
CA ASN A 74 -8.27 -17.21 27.32
C ASN A 74 -7.01 -18.08 27.10
N LEU A 75 -5.85 -17.46 27.07
CA LEU A 75 -4.56 -18.12 26.84
C LEU A 75 -3.55 -17.72 27.91
N VAL A 76 -2.47 -18.51 28.01
CA VAL A 76 -1.34 -18.23 28.88
C VAL A 76 -0.05 -18.23 28.06
N TYR A 77 0.70 -17.14 28.12
CA TYR A 77 1.95 -16.97 27.40
C TYR A 77 3.06 -17.91 27.93
N ARG A 78 3.65 -18.68 27.02
CA ARG A 78 4.77 -19.62 27.27
C ARG A 78 5.83 -19.61 26.17
N ALA A 79 5.75 -18.67 25.22
CA ALA A 79 6.61 -18.63 24.04
C ALA A 79 7.85 -17.75 24.24
N THR A 80 8.60 -17.50 23.16
CA THR A 80 9.81 -16.66 23.15
C THR A 80 9.56 -15.23 22.64
N PHE A 81 8.44 -14.98 21.96
CA PHE A 81 8.11 -13.65 21.45
C PHE A 81 7.45 -12.77 22.53
N PHE A 82 8.30 -12.16 23.36
CA PHE A 82 7.96 -11.56 24.65
C PHE A 82 6.89 -10.47 24.62
N GLN A 83 6.68 -9.82 23.47
CA GLN A 83 5.66 -8.79 23.29
C GLN A 83 4.24 -9.32 23.52
N HIS A 84 3.99 -10.61 23.25
CA HIS A 84 2.74 -11.27 23.64
C HIS A 84 2.64 -11.47 25.16
N GLY A 85 3.78 -11.69 25.84
CA GLY A 85 3.86 -11.77 27.29
C GLY A 85 3.56 -10.42 27.96
N GLU A 86 3.97 -9.31 27.35
CA GLU A 86 3.57 -7.97 27.81
C GLU A 86 2.05 -7.78 27.76
N VAL A 87 1.39 -8.29 26.70
CA VAL A 87 -0.08 -8.28 26.59
C VAL A 87 -0.72 -9.17 27.65
N ASN A 88 -0.26 -10.42 27.80
CA ASN A 88 -0.75 -11.34 28.84
C ASN A 88 -0.62 -10.75 30.25
N ASN A 89 0.46 -10.01 30.52
CA ASN A 89 0.71 -9.43 31.83
C ASN A 89 0.04 -8.06 32.02
N ASN A 90 -0.75 -7.58 31.05
CA ASN A 90 -1.34 -6.24 31.04
C ASN A 90 -0.28 -5.13 31.27
N ALA A 91 0.91 -5.30 30.71
CA ALA A 91 2.08 -4.44 30.90
C ALA A 91 2.72 -4.05 29.55
N ILE A 92 1.87 -3.70 28.58
CA ILE A 92 2.28 -3.32 27.20
C ILE A 92 3.15 -2.06 27.24
N LEU A 93 4.36 -2.15 26.70
CA LEU A 93 5.28 -1.03 26.62
C LEU A 93 5.04 -0.19 25.35
N VAL A 94 5.44 1.09 25.39
CA VAL A 94 5.30 2.03 24.26
C VAL A 94 6.05 1.59 22.99
N ASN A 95 7.08 0.75 23.13
CA ASN A 95 7.86 0.20 22.03
C ASN A 95 7.44 -1.23 21.63
N ASN A 96 6.29 -1.72 22.13
CA ASN A 96 5.78 -3.03 21.79
C ASN A 96 5.47 -3.11 20.28
N VAL A 97 6.16 -4.00 19.58
CA VAL A 97 6.07 -4.10 18.11
C VAL A 97 4.70 -4.57 17.64
N LEU A 98 3.95 -5.29 18.47
CA LEU A 98 2.59 -5.74 18.16
C LEU A 98 1.65 -4.55 18.05
N VAL A 99 1.76 -3.56 18.93
CA VAL A 99 0.96 -2.32 18.87
C VAL A 99 1.16 -1.63 17.52
N SER A 100 2.42 -1.48 17.08
CA SER A 100 2.75 -0.90 15.78
C SER A 100 2.17 -1.71 14.62
N ARG A 101 2.16 -3.05 14.69
CA ARG A 101 1.54 -3.89 13.66
C ARG A 101 0.02 -3.77 13.66
N TYR A 102 -0.59 -3.72 14.84
CA TYR A 102 -2.02 -3.58 15.04
C TYR A 102 -2.55 -2.25 14.52
N PHE A 103 -1.75 -1.18 14.64
CA PHE A 103 -2.11 0.13 14.12
C PHE A 103 -1.80 0.27 12.63
N ASN A 104 -0.60 -0.09 12.18
CA ASN A 104 -0.18 0.17 10.79
C ASN A 104 -0.77 -0.82 9.77
N GLY A 105 -0.95 -2.09 10.16
CA GLY A 105 -1.43 -3.14 9.26
C GLY A 105 -2.80 -2.83 8.63
N PRO A 106 -3.82 -2.44 9.41
CA PRO A 106 -5.11 -2.04 8.85
C PRO A 106 -5.02 -0.84 7.92
N TYR A 107 -4.15 0.14 8.21
CA TYR A 107 -3.94 1.29 7.32
C TYR A 107 -3.34 0.90 5.96
N VAL A 108 -2.49 -0.14 5.90
CA VAL A 108 -2.02 -0.67 4.61
C VAL A 108 -3.18 -1.25 3.79
N VAL A 109 -4.10 -1.99 4.43
CA VAL A 109 -5.31 -2.52 3.78
C VAL A 109 -6.22 -1.40 3.31
N ILE A 110 -6.45 -0.39 4.17
CA ILE A 110 -7.25 0.80 3.85
C ILE A 110 -6.67 1.54 2.64
N GLN A 111 -5.35 1.77 2.62
CA GLN A 111 -4.70 2.49 1.52
C GLN A 111 -4.85 1.73 0.20
N ARG A 112 -4.52 0.43 0.17
CA ARG A 112 -4.67 -0.38 -1.06
C ARG A 112 -6.14 -0.43 -1.53
N ALA A 113 -7.09 -0.42 -0.60
CA ALA A 113 -8.52 -0.34 -0.93
C ALA A 113 -8.90 1.02 -1.51
N ASN A 114 -8.41 2.12 -0.94
CA ASN A 114 -8.62 3.48 -1.47
C ASN A 114 -8.06 3.60 -2.89
N ASP A 115 -6.84 3.14 -3.14
CA ASP A 115 -6.21 3.15 -4.46
C ASP A 115 -7.08 2.41 -5.50
N LEU A 116 -7.56 1.20 -5.17
CA LEU A 116 -8.43 0.44 -6.06
C LEU A 116 -9.77 1.14 -6.30
N ILE A 117 -10.38 1.72 -5.27
CA ILE A 117 -11.63 2.45 -5.37
C ILE A 117 -11.46 3.65 -6.31
N GLU A 118 -10.38 4.42 -6.14
CA GLU A 118 -10.07 5.58 -6.98
C GLU A 118 -9.86 5.17 -8.45
N ILE A 119 -9.03 4.14 -8.69
CA ILE A 119 -8.76 3.62 -10.03
C ILE A 119 -10.05 3.17 -10.72
N LEU A 120 -10.90 2.40 -10.04
CA LEU A 120 -12.14 1.90 -10.65
C LEU A 120 -13.18 2.99 -10.89
N ASN A 121 -13.24 4.02 -10.04
CA ASN A 121 -14.18 5.12 -10.21
C ASN A 121 -13.75 6.09 -11.31
N THR A 122 -12.45 6.27 -11.53
CA THR A 122 -11.91 7.19 -12.54
C THR A 122 -11.75 6.55 -13.93
N ASN A 123 -11.51 5.24 -14.00
CA ASN A 123 -11.24 4.56 -15.25
C ASN A 123 -12.51 4.17 -16.02
N THR A 124 -12.86 4.88 -17.09
CA THR A 124 -14.06 4.62 -17.90
C THR A 124 -13.95 3.41 -18.84
N SER A 125 -12.76 2.84 -19.01
CA SER A 125 -12.51 1.70 -19.92
C SER A 125 -12.86 0.34 -19.31
N ILE A 126 -12.99 0.24 -17.98
CA ILE A 126 -13.32 -1.01 -17.30
C ILE A 126 -14.85 -1.18 -17.26
N PRO A 127 -15.40 -2.29 -17.77
CA PRO A 127 -16.84 -2.54 -17.73
C PRO A 127 -17.44 -2.64 -16.32
N ASP A 128 -18.68 -2.18 -16.16
CA ASP A 128 -19.40 -2.19 -14.89
C ASP A 128 -19.55 -3.57 -14.24
N ASN A 129 -19.71 -4.63 -15.05
CA ASN A 129 -19.78 -6.00 -14.56
C ASN A 129 -18.47 -6.48 -13.93
N VAL A 130 -17.33 -5.85 -14.27
CA VAL A 130 -16.03 -6.06 -13.62
C VAL A 130 -15.87 -5.11 -12.44
N LYS A 131 -16.23 -3.82 -12.58
CA LYS A 131 -16.06 -2.81 -11.52
C LYS A 131 -16.87 -3.11 -10.25
N LYS A 132 -18.18 -3.38 -10.39
CA LYS A 132 -19.10 -3.43 -9.25
C LYS A 132 -18.71 -4.50 -8.21
N PRO A 133 -18.36 -5.75 -8.60
CA PRO A 133 -17.89 -6.74 -7.64
C PRO A 133 -16.58 -6.36 -6.94
N LEU A 134 -15.65 -5.72 -7.67
CA LEU A 134 -14.35 -5.30 -7.12
C LEU A 134 -14.52 -4.14 -6.13
N LEU A 135 -15.30 -3.13 -6.49
CA LEU A 135 -15.64 -2.00 -5.61
C LEU A 135 -16.30 -2.48 -4.32
N THR A 136 -17.27 -3.40 -4.42
CA THR A 136 -17.96 -3.95 -3.24
C THR A 136 -16.99 -4.58 -2.25
N GLN A 137 -16.05 -5.40 -2.75
CA GLN A 137 -15.04 -6.04 -1.92
C GLN A 137 -14.04 -5.02 -1.35
N ALA A 138 -13.61 -4.05 -2.16
CA ALA A 138 -12.71 -2.98 -1.70
C ALA A 138 -13.33 -2.15 -0.58
N TYR A 139 -14.61 -1.76 -0.71
CA TYR A 139 -15.34 -1.05 0.35
C TYR A 139 -15.46 -1.88 1.62
N PHE A 140 -15.77 -3.17 1.50
CA PHE A 140 -15.81 -4.07 2.65
C PHE A 140 -14.45 -4.17 3.35
N LEU A 141 -13.36 -4.39 2.61
CA LEU A 141 -12.01 -4.51 3.17
C LEU A 141 -11.54 -3.21 3.83
N ARG A 142 -11.88 -2.06 3.24
CA ARG A 142 -11.64 -0.74 3.86
C ARG A 142 -12.40 -0.58 5.17
N ALA A 143 -13.70 -0.89 5.17
CA ALA A 143 -14.54 -0.83 6.36
C ALA A 143 -14.03 -1.79 7.44
N TYR A 144 -13.60 -2.99 7.06
CA TYR A 144 -13.02 -3.97 7.96
C TYR A 144 -11.71 -3.47 8.59
N GLY A 145 -10.84 -2.84 7.82
CA GLY A 145 -9.64 -2.18 8.34
C GLY A 145 -9.97 -1.14 9.42
N TYR A 146 -10.94 -0.25 9.16
CA TYR A 146 -11.40 0.71 10.16
C TYR A 146 -12.05 0.06 11.38
N TYR A 147 -12.85 -0.99 11.18
CA TYR A 147 -13.46 -1.73 12.27
C TYR A 147 -12.41 -2.29 13.23
N ARG A 148 -11.32 -2.88 12.72
CA ARG A 148 -10.21 -3.36 13.56
C ARG A 148 -9.55 -2.22 14.32
N LEU A 149 -9.26 -1.09 13.66
CA LEU A 149 -8.66 0.07 14.32
C LEU A 149 -9.55 0.62 15.44
N VAL A 150 -10.84 0.84 15.17
CA VAL A 150 -11.75 1.44 16.15
C VAL A 150 -12.01 0.53 17.34
N THR A 151 -12.07 -0.78 17.11
CA THR A 151 -12.29 -1.76 18.19
C THR A 151 -11.13 -1.76 19.20
N LEU A 152 -9.91 -1.47 18.75
CA LEU A 152 -8.71 -1.58 19.58
C LEU A 152 -8.17 -0.23 20.10
N PHE A 153 -8.33 0.83 19.30
CA PHE A 153 -7.74 2.15 19.59
C PHE A 153 -8.79 3.24 19.79
N GLY A 154 -10.08 2.94 19.58
CA GLY A 154 -11.13 3.95 19.61
C GLY A 154 -11.08 4.86 18.37
N PRO A 155 -11.39 6.17 18.48
CA PRO A 155 -11.37 7.07 17.34
C PRO A 155 -9.99 7.12 16.65
N VAL A 156 -9.97 6.91 15.33
CA VAL A 156 -8.75 6.97 14.51
C VAL A 156 -8.92 7.88 13.29
N PRO A 157 -7.83 8.41 12.71
CA PRO A 157 -7.90 9.20 11.48
C PRO A 157 -8.52 8.43 10.32
N ILE A 158 -9.49 9.06 9.64
CA ILE A 158 -10.00 8.60 8.36
C ILE A 158 -9.09 9.13 7.25
N VAL A 159 -8.71 8.25 6.32
CA VAL A 159 -7.84 8.52 5.18
C VAL A 159 -8.59 8.09 3.92
N ASN A 160 -8.57 8.95 2.91
CA ASN A 160 -9.25 8.75 1.63
C ASN A 160 -8.21 8.55 0.53
#